data_AF-A0A6I7N7K3-F1
#
_entry.id   AF-A0A6I7N7K3-F1
#
_cell.length_a   1.000
_cell.length_b   1.000
_cell.length_c   1.000
_cell.angle_alpha   90.00
_cell.angle_beta   90.00
_cell.angle_gamma   90.00
#
_symmetry.space_group_name_H-M   'P 1'
#
loop_
_entity.id
_entity.type
_entity.pdbx_description
1 polymer ?
#
loop_
_entity_poly.entity_id
_entity_poly.type
_entity_poly.pdbx_seq_one_letter_code
_entity_poly.pdbx_strand_id
1 'polypeptide(L)' 'MFHNGQNLLFVGYLDREHELLDCCRAGNVFVLTSRTETQGLVLLESMALGVLAVALAT' A
#
# COMPACT_ATOMS: atom_id res chain seq x y z
N MET A 1 -9.74 -18.77 8.77
CA MET A 1 -9.31 -18.22 10.08
C MET A 1 -7.80 -18.23 10.09
N PHE A 2 -7.14 -17.09 9.88
CA PHE A 2 -5.69 -17.01 10.01
C PHE A 2 -5.38 -16.59 11.46
N HIS A 3 -5.01 -17.57 12.28
CA HIS A 3 -4.44 -17.35 13.59
C HIS A 3 -2.92 -17.46 13.45
N ASN A 4 -2.26 -16.33 13.23
CA ASN A 4 -0.82 -16.24 13.37
C ASN A 4 -0.52 -14.81 13.85
N GLY A 5 0.02 -14.66 15.06
CA GLY A 5 0.12 -13.38 15.77
C GLY A 5 1.08 -12.33 15.19
N GLN A 6 1.37 -12.40 13.89
CA GLN A 6 2.26 -11.49 13.18
C GLN A 6 1.42 -10.58 12.29
N ASN A 7 1.11 -9.39 12.81
CA ASN A 7 0.28 -8.39 12.12
C ASN A 7 1.11 -7.28 11.46
N LEU A 8 2.43 -7.43 11.42
CA LEU A 8 3.36 -6.41 10.95
C LEU A 8 4.55 -7.06 10.24
N LEU A 9 4.85 -6.57 9.05
CA LEU A 9 6.00 -6.96 8.23
C LEU A 9 6.69 -5.71 7.71
N PHE A 10 7.98 -5.55 8.01
CA PHE A 10 8.83 -4.53 7.40
C PHE A 10 9.54 -5.12 6.19
N VAL A 11 9.17 -4.66 5.00
CA VAL A 11 9.65 -5.21 3.73
C VAL A 11 10.95 -4.56 3.22
N GLY A 12 11.35 -3.43 3.79
CA GLY A 12 12.55 -2.70 3.36
C GLY A 12 12.36 -1.99 2.03
N TYR A 13 13.44 -1.93 1.23
CA TYR A 13 13.38 -1.37 -0.12
C TYR A 13 12.82 -2.43 -1.08
N LEU A 14 11.82 -2.04 -1.86
CA LEU A 14 11.26 -2.85 -2.94
C LEU A 14 11.57 -2.17 -4.27
N ASP A 15 11.91 -2.98 -5.27
CA ASP A 15 12.00 -2.51 -6.65
C ASP A 15 10.70 -1.84 -7.09
N ARG A 16 10.83 -0.71 -7.79
CA ARG A 16 9.70 0.13 -8.22
C ARG A 16 8.87 -0.52 -9.33
N GLU A 17 9.51 -1.24 -10.23
CA GLU A 17 8.86 -1.75 -11.45
C GLU A 17 8.14 -3.07 -11.22
N HIS A 18 8.58 -3.87 -10.23
CA HIS A 18 8.02 -5.19 -9.98
C HIS A 18 7.59 -5.39 -8.52
N GLU A 19 8.55 -5.42 -7.59
CA GLU A 19 8.31 -5.90 -6.22
C GLU A 19 7.32 -5.04 -5.45
N LEU A 20 7.35 -3.72 -5.64
CA LEU A 20 6.41 -2.80 -5.03
C LEU A 20 4.98 -3.03 -5.54
N LEU A 21 4.82 -3.25 -6.85
CA LEU A 21 3.51 -3.48 -7.45
C LEU A 21 2.93 -4.81 -6.98
N ASP A 22 3.76 -5.86 -6.95
CA ASP A 22 3.37 -7.18 -6.43
C ASP A 22 2.97 -7.11 -4.95
N CYS A 23 3.73 -6.35 -4.15
CA CYS A 23 3.40 -6.11 -2.75
C CYS A 23 2.05 -5.40 -2.59
N CYS A 24 1.76 -4.39 -3.41
CA CYS A 24 0.46 -3.73 -3.42
C CYS A 24 -0.67 -4.70 -3.80
N ARG A 25 -0.50 -5.51 -4.85
CA ARG A 25 -1.51 -6.50 -5.30
C ARG A 25 -1.81 -7.58 -4.28
N ALA A 26 -0.83 -7.92 -3.43
CA ALA A 26 -1.01 -8.89 -2.36
C ALA A 26 -1.89 -8.37 -1.21
N GLY A 27 -2.01 -7.05 -1.06
CA GLY A 27 -2.82 -6.40 -0.03
C GLY A 27 -4.29 -6.23 -0.43
N ASN A 28 -5.19 -6.24 0.55
CA ASN A 28 -6.60 -5.91 0.32
C ASN A 28 -6.87 -4.40 0.31
N VAL A 29 -6.08 -3.64 1.07
CA VAL A 29 -6.24 -2.19 1.23
C VAL A 29 -4.86 -1.54 1.27
N PHE A 30 -4.71 -0.45 0.54
CA PHE A 30 -3.58 0.46 0.60
C PHE A 30 -3.95 1.68 1.44
N VAL A 31 -3.12 2.04 2.43
CA VAL A 31 -3.39 3.17 3.33
C VAL A 31 -2.26 4.19 3.23
N LEU A 32 -2.57 5.39 2.74
CA LEU A 32 -1.64 6.53 2.74
C LEU A 32 -1.88 7.39 3.99
N THR A 33 -0.94 7.33 4.94
CA THR A 33 -1.04 8.03 6.23
C THR A 33 -0.22 9.32 6.31
N SER A 34 0.44 9.72 5.22
CA SER A 34 1.18 10.97 5.16
C SER A 34 0.24 12.18 5.28
N ARG A 35 0.63 13.18 6.06
CA ARG A 35 -0.14 14.42 6.27
C ARG A 35 0.37 15.61 5.47
N THR A 36 1.61 15.55 5.00
CA THR A 36 2.28 16.66 4.30
C THR A 36 2.49 16.38 2.82
N GLU A 37 2.42 15.12 2.41
CA GLU A 37 2.49 14.72 1.01
C GLU A 37 1.08 14.77 0.42
N THR A 38 0.82 15.72 -0.48
CA THR A 38 -0.44 15.77 -1.23
C THR A 38 -0.56 14.51 -2.07
N GLN A 39 -1.75 13.90 -2.07
CA GLN A 39 -2.11 12.66 -2.78
C GLN A 39 -1.27 12.40 -4.03
N GLY A 40 -0.18 11.66 -3.84
CA GLY A 40 0.80 11.40 -4.88
C GLY A 40 0.39 10.26 -5.81
N LEU A 41 1.24 10.02 -6.82
CA LEU A 41 1.17 8.92 -7.79
C LEU A 41 0.85 7.56 -7.17
N VAL A 42 1.32 7.31 -5.95
CA VAL A 42 1.12 6.05 -5.22
C VAL A 42 -0.36 5.70 -5.00
N LEU A 43 -1.22 6.70 -4.79
CA LEU A 43 -2.65 6.45 -4.63
C LEU A 43 -3.27 5.94 -5.94
N LEU A 44 -2.92 6.59 -7.06
CA LEU A 44 -3.38 6.21 -8.40
C LEU A 44 -2.80 4.86 -8.84
N GLU A 45 -1.55 4.55 -8.49
CA GLU A 45 -0.92 3.26 -8.75
C GLU A 45 -1.67 2.13 -8.03
N SER A 46 -2.02 2.30 -6.75
CA SER A 46 -2.80 1.30 -6.01
C SER A 46 -4.19 1.07 -6.62
N MET A 47 -4.86 2.13 -7.07
CA MET A 47 -6.15 2.04 -7.77
C MET A 47 -6.02 1.33 -9.12
N ALA A 48 -4.96 1.61 -9.89
CA ALA A 48 -4.70 0.95 -11.17
C ALA A 48 -4.44 -0.57 -11.00
N LEU A 49 -3.91 -0.97 -9.84
CA LEU A 49 -3.71 -2.38 -9.47
C LEU A 49 -4.98 -3.05 -8.92
N GLY A 50 -6.10 -2.32 -8.81
CA GLY A 50 -7.37 -2.83 -8.28
C GLY A 50 -7.42 -2.93 -6.76
N VAL A 51 -6.52 -2.24 -6.05
CA VAL A 51 -6.44 -2.23 -4.59
C VAL A 51 -7.23 -1.04 -4.05
N LEU A 52 -8.05 -1.26 -3.02
CA LEU A 52 -8.78 -0.19 -2.35
C LEU A 52 -7.80 0.76 -1.67
N ALA A 53 -7.83 2.03 -2.05
CA ALA A 53 -6.95 3.05 -1.48
C ALA A 53 -7.70 3.94 -0.47
N VAL A 54 -7.13 4.13 0.72
CA VAL A 54 -7.64 5.02 1.77
C VAL A 54 -6.56 6.05 2.11
N ALA A 55 -6.95 7.32 2.16
CA ALA A 55 -6.06 8.42 2.52
C ALA A 55 -6.71 9.30 3.59
N LEU A 56 -5.90 10.04 4.34
CA LEU A 56 -6.39 11.02 5.30
C LEU A 56 -7.08 12.18 4.55
N ALA A 57 -8.28 12.57 5.02
CA ALA A 57 -8.96 13.79 4.59
C ALA A 57 -8.55 14.90 5.56
N THR A 58 -7.59 15.74 5.16
CA THR A 58 -7.10 16.87 5.97
C THR A 58 -7.25 18.17 5.24
#